data_AF-A0A4R1R911-F1
#
_entry.id   AF-A0A4R1R911-F1
#
_cell.length_a   1.000
_cell.length_b   1.000
_cell.length_c   1.000
_cell.angle_alpha   90.00
_cell.angle_beta   90.00
_cell.angle_gamma   90.00
#
_symmetry.space_group_name_H-M   'P 1'
#
loop_
_entity.id
_entity.type
_entity.pdbx_description
1 polymer ?
#
loop_
_entity_poly.entity_id
_entity_poly.type
_entity_poly.pdbx_seq_one_letter_code
_entity_poly.pdbx_strand_id
1 'polypeptide(L)'
;MKKISTLFLIGALALVSMGFSSRMPLPDAGIYDFKMRTLTFFDLMTKEFPLGSNTAEVIEAKPDYLAVQWDAGKLDNVKYGYFKLGNHDQKTWFGFGKNPTTGKLDFYIDQNGDNRLDNKEKVESLDVVSHKSSGYAIEEYYSLIPAPLTVTYKGYDRVFQKKLYFFFDIQFATKKNSTEIMVGTFTASFLEGEMTVQAGKTRKQMKVRLMDANGNGCFNDYGKDLIYMDINSDDYFRKRESQPITEFYDFPGPNRQKQQLRFVVLPMPAKVAVVEATADFDRAQLEGAPDRPAGDGEAAAAGALQPAPAAPAAQSQR
;
A
#
# COMPACT_ATOMS: atom_id res chain seq x y z
N MET A 1 -49.80 19.25 25.22
CA MET A 1 -49.04 19.04 23.96
C MET A 1 -47.53 18.85 24.13
N LYS A 2 -46.90 19.13 25.29
CA LYS A 2 -45.43 19.00 25.45
C LYS A 2 -44.90 17.55 25.51
N LYS A 3 -45.71 16.57 25.93
CA LYS A 3 -45.25 15.16 26.11
C LYS A 3 -45.05 14.38 24.80
N ILE A 4 -45.72 14.77 23.71
CA ILE A 4 -45.61 14.09 22.41
C ILE A 4 -44.29 14.45 21.71
N SER A 5 -43.81 15.69 21.88
CA SER A 5 -42.53 16.17 21.35
C SER A 5 -41.32 15.45 21.97
N THR A 6 -41.37 15.15 23.28
CA THR A 6 -40.27 14.46 23.98
C THR A 6 -40.16 12.99 23.57
N LEU A 7 -41.29 12.31 23.34
CA LEU A 7 -41.32 10.92 22.86
C LEU A 7 -40.79 10.79 21.42
N PHE A 8 -41.09 11.75 20.54
CA PHE A 8 -40.52 11.80 19.19
C PHE A 8 -39.01 12.03 19.20
N LEU A 9 -38.52 12.90 20.09
CA LEU A 9 -37.09 13.19 20.22
C LEU A 9 -36.31 11.99 20.76
N ILE A 10 -36.85 11.26 21.75
CA ILE A 10 -36.25 10.03 22.28
C ILE A 10 -36.32 8.90 21.25
N GLY A 11 -37.41 8.78 20.49
CA GLY A 11 -37.52 7.81 19.39
C GLY A 11 -36.53 8.08 18.26
N ALA A 12 -36.33 9.34 17.89
CA ALA A 12 -35.33 9.75 16.90
C ALA A 12 -33.89 9.54 17.42
N LEU A 13 -33.60 9.86 18.69
CA LEU A 13 -32.31 9.57 19.33
C LEU A 13 -32.05 8.06 19.45
N ALA A 14 -33.07 7.25 19.73
CA ALA A 14 -32.96 5.80 19.76
C ALA A 14 -32.66 5.22 18.36
N LEU A 15 -33.31 5.73 17.31
CA LEU A 15 -33.05 5.36 15.92
C LEU A 15 -31.69 5.83 15.41
N VAL A 16 -31.19 6.99 15.86
CA VAL A 16 -29.83 7.49 15.55
C VAL A 16 -28.77 6.75 16.38
N SER A 17 -29.09 6.27 17.59
CA SER A 17 -28.20 5.45 18.43
C SER A 17 -28.15 3.97 18.02
N MET A 18 -29.15 3.49 17.28
CA MET A 18 -29.04 2.31 16.43
C MET A 18 -28.27 2.67 15.17
N GLY A 19 -27.05 3.18 15.34
CA GLY A 19 -26.08 3.23 14.26
C GLY A 19 -26.03 1.83 13.68
N PHE A 20 -26.45 1.70 12.42
CA PHE A 20 -26.24 0.50 11.63
C PHE A 20 -24.73 0.34 11.47
N SER A 21 -24.08 -0.18 12.50
CA SER A 21 -22.82 -0.91 12.38
C SER A 21 -23.21 -2.18 11.63
N SER A 22 -23.30 -2.07 10.30
CA SER A 22 -23.22 -3.27 9.47
C SER A 22 -21.87 -3.87 9.81
N ARG A 23 -21.87 -4.94 10.61
CA ARG A 23 -20.66 -5.72 10.87
C ARG A 23 -20.05 -6.04 9.51
N MET A 24 -18.76 -5.78 9.37
CA MET A 24 -18.02 -6.11 8.15
C MET A 24 -18.28 -7.58 7.79
N PRO A 25 -18.45 -7.91 6.50
CA PRO A 25 -18.53 -9.29 6.08
C PRO A 25 -17.33 -10.08 6.60
N LEU A 26 -17.55 -11.33 6.95
CA LEU A 26 -16.48 -12.21 7.41
C LEU A 26 -16.11 -13.17 6.29
N PRO A 27 -14.83 -13.36 5.96
CA PRO A 27 -14.43 -14.39 5.00
C PRO A 27 -14.90 -15.78 5.46
N ASP A 28 -15.40 -16.58 4.52
CA ASP A 28 -15.75 -17.98 4.74
C ASP A 28 -14.52 -18.87 4.53
N ALA A 29 -14.59 -20.13 4.93
CA ALA A 29 -13.50 -21.08 4.73
C ALA A 29 -13.23 -21.32 3.24
N GLY A 30 -11.95 -21.33 2.85
CA GLY A 30 -11.54 -21.49 1.46
C GLY A 30 -10.11 -21.02 1.18
N ILE A 31 -9.65 -21.24 -0.04
CA ILE A 31 -8.39 -20.72 -0.57
C ILE A 31 -8.74 -19.82 -1.75
N TYR A 32 -8.23 -18.60 -1.74
CA TYR A 32 -8.63 -17.55 -2.65
C TYR A 32 -7.41 -16.99 -3.39
N ASP A 33 -7.52 -16.90 -4.71
CA ASP A 33 -6.47 -16.35 -5.57
C ASP A 33 -6.46 -14.82 -5.50
N PHE A 34 -5.24 -14.26 -5.48
CA PHE A 34 -5.00 -12.83 -5.48
C PHE A 34 -4.07 -12.46 -6.62
N LYS A 35 -4.29 -11.27 -7.19
CA LYS A 35 -3.48 -10.69 -8.25
C LYS A 35 -2.94 -9.35 -7.80
N MET A 36 -1.65 -9.14 -8.06
CA MET A 36 -1.02 -7.86 -7.80
C MET A 36 -1.52 -6.80 -8.78
N ARG A 37 -1.80 -5.63 -8.24
CA ARG A 37 -2.18 -4.40 -8.92
C ARG A 37 -1.37 -3.25 -8.33
N THR A 38 -1.46 -2.08 -8.95
CA THR A 38 -0.71 -0.90 -8.55
C THR A 38 -1.63 0.31 -8.52
N LEU A 39 -1.60 1.07 -7.43
CA LEU A 39 -2.31 2.34 -7.30
C LEU A 39 -1.67 3.39 -8.19
N THR A 40 -2.50 4.32 -8.63
CA THR A 40 -2.06 5.57 -9.21
C THR A 40 -2.02 6.66 -8.14
N PHE A 41 -1.33 7.76 -8.42
CA PHE A 41 -1.35 8.93 -7.55
C PHE A 41 -2.78 9.46 -7.31
N PHE A 42 -3.67 9.38 -8.30
CA PHE A 42 -5.07 9.79 -8.16
C PHE A 42 -5.81 8.98 -7.11
N ASP A 43 -5.51 7.69 -6.98
CA ASP A 43 -6.11 6.84 -5.96
C ASP A 43 -5.73 7.33 -4.55
N LEU A 44 -4.48 7.75 -4.34
CA LEU A 44 -4.03 8.31 -3.06
C LEU A 44 -4.72 9.63 -2.72
N MET A 45 -4.96 10.48 -3.73
CA MET A 45 -5.61 11.77 -3.55
C MET A 45 -7.06 11.67 -3.08
N THR A 46 -7.73 10.52 -3.28
CA THR A 46 -9.08 10.27 -2.76
C THR A 46 -9.13 10.22 -1.24
N LYS A 47 -8.00 9.93 -0.57
CA LYS A 47 -7.90 9.69 0.88
C LYS A 47 -8.77 8.52 1.39
N GLU A 48 -9.20 7.63 0.51
CA GLU A 48 -9.93 6.40 0.87
C GLU A 48 -9.02 5.33 1.50
N PHE A 49 -7.71 5.44 1.25
CA PHE A 49 -6.69 4.53 1.73
C PHE A 49 -5.88 5.18 2.87
N PRO A 50 -6.10 4.83 4.14
CA PRO A 50 -5.35 5.37 5.26
C PRO A 50 -3.99 4.66 5.38
N LEU A 51 -3.13 4.87 4.38
CA LEU A 51 -1.80 4.28 4.33
C LEU A 51 -0.84 5.08 5.21
N GLY A 52 -0.11 4.38 6.06
CA GLY A 52 1.04 4.89 6.77
C GLY A 52 2.30 4.85 5.92
N SER A 53 3.29 5.65 6.29
CA SER A 53 4.60 5.67 5.65
C SER A 53 5.60 4.78 6.39
N ASN A 54 6.37 3.99 5.64
CA ASN A 54 7.58 3.37 6.15
C ASN A 54 8.70 4.40 6.12
N THR A 55 9.10 4.87 7.30
CA THR A 55 10.10 5.95 7.42
C THR A 55 11.51 5.39 7.34
N ALA A 56 12.34 5.97 6.49
CA ALA A 56 13.73 5.60 6.32
C ALA A 56 14.63 6.10 7.45
N GLU A 57 15.77 5.43 7.60
CA GLU A 57 16.92 5.98 8.31
C GLU A 57 17.77 6.80 7.32
N VAL A 58 17.93 8.11 7.60
CA VAL A 58 18.75 9.03 6.81
C VAL A 58 20.11 9.19 7.47
N ILE A 59 21.17 9.09 6.66
CA ILE A 59 22.56 9.18 7.06
C ILE A 59 23.30 10.23 6.22
N GLU A 60 24.32 10.82 6.83
CA GLU A 60 25.10 11.93 6.26
C GLU A 60 26.16 11.46 5.26
N ALA A 61 26.70 10.26 5.46
CA ALA A 61 27.81 9.74 4.67
C ALA A 61 27.37 8.54 3.83
N LYS A 62 27.90 8.47 2.61
CA LYS A 62 27.75 7.29 1.74
C LYS A 62 28.44 6.09 2.40
N PRO A 63 27.76 4.94 2.56
CA PRO A 63 28.43 3.70 2.95
C PRO A 63 29.53 3.31 1.95
N ASP A 64 30.61 2.71 2.41
CA ASP A 64 31.77 2.37 1.55
C ASP A 64 31.40 1.39 0.43
N TYR A 65 30.52 0.42 0.72
CA TYR A 65 30.08 -0.59 -0.24
C TYR A 65 29.02 -0.09 -1.24
N LEU A 66 28.38 1.05 -0.99
CA LEU A 66 27.35 1.59 -1.87
C LEU A 66 28.01 2.28 -3.07
N ALA A 67 27.81 1.75 -4.27
CA ALA A 67 28.35 2.31 -5.50
C ALA A 67 27.39 3.37 -6.06
N VAL A 68 27.89 4.56 -6.40
CA VAL A 68 27.08 5.68 -6.93
C VAL A 68 27.62 6.09 -8.29
N GLN A 69 26.77 6.08 -9.32
CA GLN A 69 27.16 6.41 -10.71
C GLN A 69 26.72 7.80 -11.18
N TRP A 70 26.03 8.58 -10.35
CA TRP A 70 25.86 10.01 -10.59
C TRP A 70 26.99 10.82 -9.96
N ASP A 71 27.23 11.97 -10.56
CA ASP A 71 28.21 12.94 -10.06
C ASP A 71 27.66 13.66 -8.82
N ALA A 72 27.91 13.10 -7.64
CA ALA A 72 27.48 13.66 -6.37
C ALA A 72 28.00 15.09 -6.14
N GLY A 73 29.13 15.48 -6.77
CA GLY A 73 29.66 16.85 -6.71
C GLY A 73 28.80 17.89 -7.42
N LYS A 74 27.79 17.47 -8.21
CA LYS A 74 26.82 18.35 -8.85
C LYS A 74 25.56 18.59 -8.01
N LEU A 75 25.47 18.01 -6.82
CA LEU A 75 24.33 18.15 -5.92
C LEU A 75 24.77 18.76 -4.59
N ASP A 76 23.95 19.67 -4.07
CA ASP A 76 24.13 20.26 -2.75
C ASP A 76 23.48 19.37 -1.69
N ASN A 77 24.12 19.33 -0.52
CA ASN A 77 23.62 18.65 0.69
C ASN A 77 23.23 17.19 0.44
N VAL A 78 24.09 16.45 -0.26
CA VAL A 78 23.85 15.03 -0.56
C VAL A 78 23.70 14.25 0.75
N LYS A 79 22.61 13.48 0.84
CA LYS A 79 22.34 12.54 1.93
C LYS A 79 22.08 11.16 1.35
N TYR A 80 22.22 10.16 2.20
CA TYR A 80 21.90 8.78 1.87
C TYR A 80 20.92 8.24 2.90
N GLY A 81 20.33 7.11 2.62
CA GLY A 81 19.50 6.42 3.60
C GLY A 81 19.00 5.10 3.06
N TYR A 82 18.17 4.43 3.84
CA TYR A 82 17.58 3.18 3.42
C TYR A 82 16.21 2.93 4.03
N PHE A 83 15.37 2.23 3.26
CA PHE A 83 14.14 1.61 3.75
C PHE A 83 14.44 0.16 4.14
N LYS A 84 13.70 -0.36 5.12
CA LYS A 84 13.65 -1.79 5.41
C LYS A 84 12.40 -2.36 4.76
N LEU A 85 12.58 -3.24 3.78
CA LEU A 85 11.50 -3.84 3.01
C LEU A 85 11.49 -5.37 3.13
N GLY A 86 10.32 -5.96 2.91
CA GLY A 86 10.07 -7.39 3.01
C GLY A 86 10.16 -7.93 4.44
N ASN A 87 9.98 -9.24 4.59
CA ASN A 87 9.98 -9.91 5.89
C ASN A 87 11.39 -10.30 6.37
N HIS A 88 12.42 -9.70 5.78
CA HIS A 88 13.82 -9.93 6.13
C HIS A 88 14.62 -8.65 6.33
N ASP A 89 13.94 -7.51 6.52
CA ASP A 89 14.57 -6.20 6.70
C ASP A 89 15.62 -5.89 5.62
N GLN A 90 15.32 -6.23 4.36
CA GLN A 90 16.20 -5.89 3.25
C GLN A 90 16.38 -4.38 3.22
N LYS A 91 17.63 -3.92 3.24
CA LYS A 91 17.95 -2.50 3.08
C LYS A 91 17.87 -2.13 1.61
N THR A 92 16.93 -1.27 1.27
CA THR A 92 16.86 -0.64 -0.06
C THR A 92 17.43 0.76 0.05
N TRP A 93 18.63 0.95 -0.51
CA TRP A 93 19.39 2.19 -0.39
C TRP A 93 18.87 3.28 -1.31
N PHE A 94 18.98 4.53 -0.86
CA PHE A 94 18.73 5.70 -1.69
C PHE A 94 19.79 6.78 -1.43
N GLY A 95 19.88 7.71 -2.37
CA GLY A 95 20.65 8.94 -2.24
C GLY A 95 19.87 10.11 -2.84
N PHE A 96 20.00 11.28 -2.23
CA PHE A 96 19.35 12.48 -2.72
C PHE A 96 20.16 13.73 -2.46
N GLY A 97 19.91 14.76 -3.26
CA GLY A 97 20.50 16.08 -3.09
C GLY A 97 19.81 17.11 -3.97
N LYS A 98 20.01 18.40 -3.67
CA LYS A 98 19.42 19.48 -4.49
C LYS A 98 20.35 19.87 -5.61
N ASN A 99 19.83 20.02 -6.81
CA ASN A 99 20.59 20.56 -7.91
C ASN A 99 20.82 22.08 -7.69
N PRO A 100 22.08 22.57 -7.62
CA PRO A 100 22.39 23.96 -7.28
C PRO A 100 21.85 24.96 -8.31
N THR A 101 21.72 24.54 -9.57
CA THR A 101 21.26 25.40 -10.67
C THR A 101 19.73 25.52 -10.69
N THR A 102 19.02 24.44 -10.42
CA THR A 102 17.54 24.39 -10.57
C THR A 102 16.79 24.38 -9.25
N GLY A 103 17.47 24.14 -8.14
CA GLY A 103 16.86 23.95 -6.81
C GLY A 103 16.04 22.66 -6.68
N LYS A 104 15.91 21.86 -7.75
CA LYS A 104 15.11 20.63 -7.75
C LYS A 104 15.81 19.53 -6.95
N LEU A 105 15.02 18.70 -6.29
CA LEU A 105 15.50 17.52 -5.60
C LEU A 105 15.73 16.41 -6.61
N ASP A 106 16.96 15.89 -6.63
CA ASP A 106 17.29 14.66 -7.31
C ASP A 106 17.29 13.54 -6.28
N PHE A 107 16.43 12.53 -6.48
CA PHE A 107 16.29 11.36 -5.62
C PHE A 107 16.51 10.10 -6.45
N TYR A 108 17.32 9.19 -5.94
CA TYR A 108 17.68 7.96 -6.61
C TYR A 108 17.59 6.81 -5.61
N ILE A 109 17.12 5.65 -6.05
CA ILE A 109 16.89 4.49 -5.18
C ILE A 109 17.37 3.21 -5.86
N ASP A 110 18.01 2.31 -5.11
CA ASP A 110 18.46 1.01 -5.59
C ASP A 110 17.24 0.13 -5.91
N GLN A 111 16.90 -0.01 -7.20
CA GLN A 111 15.67 -0.67 -7.63
C GLN A 111 15.81 -2.19 -7.72
N ASN A 112 17.04 -2.71 -7.80
CA ASN A 112 17.35 -4.13 -8.01
C ASN A 112 18.02 -4.80 -6.79
N GLY A 113 18.36 -4.04 -5.75
CA GLY A 113 19.02 -4.52 -4.54
C GLY A 113 20.49 -4.88 -4.73
N ASP A 114 21.17 -4.27 -5.72
CA ASP A 114 22.57 -4.57 -6.05
C ASP A 114 23.58 -3.68 -5.27
N ASN A 115 23.09 -2.84 -4.35
CA ASN A 115 23.86 -1.81 -3.63
C ASN A 115 24.55 -0.84 -4.60
N ARG A 116 23.92 -0.58 -5.72
CA ARG A 116 24.32 0.43 -6.68
C ARG A 116 23.17 1.39 -6.90
N LEU A 117 23.59 2.59 -7.25
CA LEU A 117 22.78 3.76 -7.35
C LEU A 117 23.13 4.35 -8.72
N ASP A 118 22.37 3.93 -9.73
CA ASP A 118 22.57 4.29 -11.13
C ASP A 118 21.77 5.53 -11.54
N ASN A 119 22.25 6.28 -12.54
CA ASN A 119 21.53 7.43 -13.11
C ASN A 119 20.11 7.07 -13.61
N LYS A 120 19.92 5.85 -14.11
CA LYS A 120 18.63 5.34 -14.61
C LYS A 120 17.62 5.06 -13.49
N GLU A 121 18.06 5.00 -12.24
CA GLU A 121 17.23 4.73 -11.07
C GLU A 121 16.79 6.01 -10.35
N LYS A 122 16.99 7.16 -10.99
CA LYS A 122 16.41 8.42 -10.56
C LYS A 122 14.89 8.29 -10.54
N VAL A 123 14.26 8.64 -9.42
CA VAL A 123 12.80 8.71 -9.33
C VAL A 123 12.34 9.94 -10.12
N GLU A 124 11.63 9.69 -11.21
CA GLU A 124 11.08 10.72 -12.06
C GLU A 124 9.87 11.41 -11.40
N SER A 125 9.62 12.67 -11.78
CA SER A 125 8.39 13.39 -11.41
C SER A 125 8.15 13.54 -9.91
N LEU A 126 9.14 14.11 -9.20
CA LEU A 126 8.95 14.65 -7.86
C LEU A 126 8.29 16.03 -7.93
N ASP A 127 7.04 16.11 -7.51
CA ASP A 127 6.33 17.38 -7.33
C ASP A 127 6.61 17.95 -5.96
N VAL A 128 6.70 19.29 -5.87
CA VAL A 128 7.02 20.00 -4.63
C VAL A 128 5.84 20.83 -4.14
N VAL A 129 5.54 20.72 -2.86
CA VAL A 129 4.61 21.59 -2.14
C VAL A 129 5.35 22.29 -1.02
N SER A 130 5.31 23.61 -1.01
CA SER A 130 5.95 24.43 0.02
C SER A 130 4.92 25.17 0.86
N HIS A 131 5.02 25.08 2.18
CA HIS A 131 4.14 25.77 3.09
C HIS A 131 4.83 26.12 4.42
N LYS A 132 4.14 26.86 5.29
CA LYS A 132 4.61 27.17 6.64
C LYS A 132 3.68 26.56 7.68
N SER A 133 4.23 25.87 8.67
CA SER A 133 3.45 25.29 9.77
C SER A 133 4.25 25.40 11.07
N SER A 134 3.62 25.87 12.15
CA SER A 134 4.22 25.95 13.49
C SER A 134 5.61 26.62 13.55
N GLY A 135 5.85 27.60 12.67
CA GLY A 135 7.12 28.32 12.55
C GLY A 135 8.23 27.58 11.78
N TYR A 136 7.93 26.45 11.17
CA TYR A 136 8.78 25.75 10.20
C TYR A 136 8.41 26.18 8.79
N ALA A 137 9.41 26.31 7.92
CA ALA A 137 9.24 26.26 6.47
C ALA A 137 9.33 24.79 6.05
N ILE A 138 8.28 24.27 5.44
CA ILE A 138 8.15 22.87 5.06
C ILE A 138 8.15 22.80 3.53
N GLU A 139 9.05 21.98 3.00
CA GLU A 139 9.04 21.55 1.60
C GLU A 139 8.81 20.04 1.55
N GLU A 140 7.76 19.63 0.87
CA GLU A 140 7.40 18.23 0.69
C GLU A 140 7.53 17.87 -0.78
N TYR A 141 8.23 16.78 -1.06
CA TYR A 141 8.41 16.24 -2.39
C TYR A 141 7.72 14.89 -2.50
N TYR A 142 6.81 14.75 -3.45
CA TYR A 142 6.04 13.53 -3.66
C TYR A 142 6.31 12.96 -5.04
N SER A 143 6.57 11.65 -5.11
CA SER A 143 6.59 10.96 -6.41
C SER A 143 5.17 10.84 -6.95
N LEU A 144 4.93 11.28 -8.19
CA LEU A 144 3.65 11.07 -8.86
C LEU A 144 3.54 9.72 -9.55
N ILE A 145 4.68 9.12 -9.89
CA ILE A 145 4.77 7.80 -10.52
C ILE A 145 5.48 6.89 -9.53
N PRO A 146 4.89 5.75 -9.14
CA PRO A 146 5.53 4.87 -8.19
C PRO A 146 6.73 4.16 -8.83
N ALA A 147 7.85 4.08 -8.11
CA ALA A 147 9.04 3.41 -8.61
C ALA A 147 8.98 1.90 -8.29
N PRO A 148 9.44 1.04 -9.22
CA PRO A 148 9.56 -0.39 -8.94
C PRO A 148 10.79 -0.65 -8.06
N LEU A 149 10.60 -1.43 -6.98
CA LEU A 149 11.65 -1.92 -6.11
C LEU A 149 11.61 -3.44 -6.03
N THR A 150 12.78 -4.07 -6.11
CA THR A 150 12.93 -5.51 -5.92
C THR A 150 12.97 -5.83 -4.43
N VAL A 151 11.93 -6.48 -3.94
CA VAL A 151 11.77 -6.88 -2.55
C VAL A 151 11.99 -8.38 -2.42
N THR A 152 12.84 -8.77 -1.48
CA THR A 152 13.18 -10.16 -1.17
C THR A 152 12.34 -10.65 -0.01
N TYR A 153 11.76 -11.84 -0.18
CA TYR A 153 10.94 -12.50 0.81
C TYR A 153 11.56 -13.84 1.21
N LYS A 154 11.54 -14.10 2.51
CA LYS A 154 11.68 -15.46 3.05
C LYS A 154 10.32 -16.13 3.04
N GLY A 155 10.10 -16.99 2.06
CA GLY A 155 8.96 -17.89 2.02
C GLY A 155 9.08 -19.02 3.06
N TYR A 156 8.14 -19.94 2.98
CA TYR A 156 8.05 -21.16 3.76
C TYR A 156 9.17 -22.14 3.40
N ASP A 157 9.44 -22.35 2.10
CA ASP A 157 10.44 -23.32 1.63
C ASP A 157 11.63 -22.68 0.89
N ARG A 158 11.54 -21.39 0.54
CA ARG A 158 12.53 -20.70 -0.30
C ARG A 158 12.64 -19.22 -0.03
N VAL A 159 13.74 -18.62 -0.50
CA VAL A 159 13.85 -17.17 -0.66
C VAL A 159 13.46 -16.83 -2.10
N PHE A 160 12.63 -15.80 -2.28
CA PHE A 160 12.21 -15.34 -3.60
C PHE A 160 12.14 -13.81 -3.65
N GLN A 161 12.12 -13.27 -4.87
CA GLN A 161 12.03 -11.83 -5.11
C GLN A 161 10.75 -11.48 -5.85
N LYS A 162 10.20 -10.31 -5.53
CA LYS A 162 9.09 -9.68 -6.25
C LYS A 162 9.36 -8.21 -6.49
N LYS A 163 8.92 -7.73 -7.64
CA LYS A 163 8.90 -6.30 -7.97
C LYS A 163 7.62 -5.69 -7.40
N LEU A 164 7.77 -4.85 -6.38
CA LEU A 164 6.69 -4.04 -5.83
C LEU A 164 6.87 -2.58 -6.25
N TYR A 165 5.78 -1.82 -6.24
CA TYR A 165 5.76 -0.41 -6.60
C TYR A 165 5.55 0.44 -5.35
N PHE A 166 6.31 1.52 -5.21
CA PHE A 166 6.25 2.42 -4.06
C PHE A 166 6.18 3.88 -4.48
N PHE A 167 5.38 4.65 -3.76
CA PHE A 167 5.47 6.11 -3.77
C PHE A 167 6.45 6.57 -2.68
N PHE A 168 7.06 7.73 -2.90
CA PHE A 168 8.01 8.37 -1.99
C PHE A 168 7.50 9.74 -1.57
N ASP A 169 7.72 10.06 -0.31
CA ASP A 169 7.49 11.37 0.30
C ASP A 169 8.76 11.80 1.03
N ILE A 170 9.24 13.00 0.71
CA ILE A 170 10.45 13.57 1.29
C ILE A 170 10.11 14.94 1.83
N GLN A 171 10.23 15.10 3.13
CA GLN A 171 9.90 16.34 3.83
C GLN A 171 11.18 16.98 4.39
N PHE A 172 11.38 18.26 4.07
CA PHE A 172 12.37 19.13 4.69
C PHE A 172 11.65 20.15 5.58
N ALA A 173 11.82 20.03 6.89
CA ALA A 173 11.28 20.98 7.86
C ALA A 173 12.41 21.88 8.39
N THR A 174 12.43 23.13 7.93
CA THR A 174 13.50 24.08 8.27
C THR A 174 13.02 25.14 9.25
N LYS A 175 13.79 25.35 10.32
CA LYS A 175 13.55 26.43 11.29
C LYS A 175 14.86 27.07 11.69
N LYS A 176 14.98 28.38 11.44
CA LYS A 176 16.23 29.14 11.62
C LYS A 176 17.35 28.50 10.78
N ASN A 177 18.25 27.75 11.43
CA ASN A 177 19.44 27.14 10.81
C ASN A 177 19.46 25.61 10.97
N SER A 178 18.37 24.99 11.41
CA SER A 178 18.24 23.53 11.48
C SER A 178 17.21 23.04 10.48
N THR A 179 17.56 22.00 9.75
CA THR A 179 16.65 21.29 8.84
C THR A 179 16.50 19.85 9.32
N GLU A 180 15.27 19.47 9.62
CA GLU A 180 14.88 18.09 9.88
C GLU A 180 14.44 17.47 8.55
N ILE A 181 14.88 16.23 8.29
CA ILE A 181 14.56 15.51 7.06
C ILE A 181 13.83 14.24 7.42
N MET A 182 12.70 14.01 6.79
CA MET A 182 11.97 12.74 6.83
C MET A 182 11.84 12.22 5.41
N VAL A 183 12.13 10.94 5.22
CA VAL A 183 11.95 10.25 3.94
C VAL A 183 11.05 9.04 4.23
N GLY A 184 9.90 8.97 3.57
CA GLY A 184 8.91 7.92 3.73
C GLY A 184 8.57 7.23 2.42
N THR A 185 8.17 5.96 2.50
CA THR A 185 7.56 5.22 1.38
C THR A 185 6.15 4.77 1.70
N PHE A 186 5.31 4.73 0.66
CA PHE A 186 4.00 4.11 0.68
C PHE A 186 3.96 3.00 -0.36
N THR A 187 3.44 1.84 0.00
CA THR A 187 3.29 0.74 -0.95
C THR A 187 2.16 1.07 -1.93
N ALA A 188 2.50 1.25 -3.20
CA ALA A 188 1.53 1.44 -4.28
C ALA A 188 0.96 0.09 -4.74
N SER A 189 1.72 -0.99 -4.60
CA SER A 189 1.25 -2.34 -4.89
C SER A 189 0.19 -2.81 -3.89
N PHE A 190 -0.84 -3.44 -4.41
CA PHE A 190 -1.88 -4.09 -3.60
C PHE A 190 -2.32 -5.39 -4.24
N LEU A 191 -3.05 -6.21 -3.50
CA LEU A 191 -3.52 -7.50 -3.96
C LEU A 191 -5.04 -7.49 -4.06
N GLU A 192 -5.58 -7.88 -5.21
CA GLU A 192 -7.02 -8.03 -5.42
C GLU A 192 -7.41 -9.48 -5.70
N GLY A 193 -8.54 -9.88 -5.14
CA GLY A 193 -9.12 -11.20 -5.35
C GLY A 193 -10.63 -11.17 -5.14
N GLU A 194 -11.22 -12.36 -5.17
CA GLU A 194 -12.62 -12.57 -4.81
C GLU A 194 -12.68 -13.62 -3.70
N MET A 195 -13.48 -13.34 -2.67
CA MET A 195 -13.67 -14.24 -1.55
C MET A 195 -15.15 -14.52 -1.33
N THR A 196 -15.47 -15.74 -0.92
CA THR A 196 -16.78 -16.02 -0.35
C THR A 196 -16.82 -15.42 1.04
N VAL A 197 -17.80 -14.55 1.31
CA VAL A 197 -17.97 -13.88 2.60
C VAL A 197 -19.36 -14.13 3.15
N GLN A 198 -19.49 -14.11 4.47
CA GLN A 198 -20.76 -14.08 5.17
C GLN A 198 -21.14 -12.64 5.52
N ALA A 199 -22.18 -12.12 4.87
CA ALA A 199 -22.77 -10.81 5.13
C ALA A 199 -24.11 -11.00 5.86
N GLY A 200 -24.09 -10.98 7.20
CA GLY A 200 -25.26 -11.29 8.00
C GLY A 200 -25.69 -12.75 7.83
N LYS A 201 -26.84 -12.99 7.17
CA LYS A 201 -27.37 -14.34 6.92
C LYS A 201 -27.06 -14.87 5.52
N THR A 202 -26.49 -14.05 4.65
CA THR A 202 -26.21 -14.45 3.26
C THR A 202 -24.73 -14.77 3.11
N ARG A 203 -24.44 -15.78 2.28
CA ARG A 203 -23.10 -16.03 1.74
C ARG A 203 -23.08 -15.55 0.30
N LYS A 204 -22.08 -14.76 -0.06
CA LYS A 204 -21.89 -14.28 -1.43
C LYS A 204 -20.41 -14.16 -1.74
N GLN A 205 -20.06 -14.24 -3.02
CA GLN A 205 -18.74 -13.80 -3.44
C GLN A 205 -18.66 -12.27 -3.44
N MET A 206 -17.49 -11.76 -3.08
CA MET A 206 -17.22 -10.34 -2.95
C MET A 206 -15.78 -10.07 -3.39
N LYS A 207 -15.58 -8.97 -4.12
CA LYS A 207 -14.26 -8.47 -4.44
C LYS A 207 -13.59 -7.95 -3.18
N VAL A 208 -12.33 -8.31 -3.01
CA VAL A 208 -11.54 -7.94 -1.84
C VAL A 208 -10.20 -7.38 -2.29
N ARG A 209 -9.65 -6.48 -1.46
CA ARG A 209 -8.34 -5.88 -1.68
C ARG A 209 -7.53 -5.94 -0.39
N LEU A 210 -6.31 -6.46 -0.45
CA LEU A 210 -5.33 -6.39 0.63
C LEU A 210 -4.34 -5.27 0.35
N MET A 211 -4.07 -4.47 1.37
CA MET A 211 -3.15 -3.35 1.30
C MET A 211 -2.16 -3.43 2.45
N ASP A 212 -0.88 -3.30 2.10
CA ASP A 212 0.17 -2.97 3.06
C ASP A 212 -0.06 -1.54 3.52
N ALA A 213 -0.47 -1.40 4.78
CA ALA A 213 -0.83 -0.11 5.35
C ALA A 213 0.33 0.57 6.07
N ASN A 214 1.50 -0.08 6.16
CA ASN A 214 2.66 0.47 6.87
C ASN A 214 3.87 0.70 5.97
N GLY A 215 3.82 0.27 4.71
CA GLY A 215 4.77 0.62 3.66
C GLY A 215 6.02 -0.25 3.60
N ASN A 216 6.04 -1.42 4.26
CA ASN A 216 7.20 -2.31 4.31
C ASN A 216 7.22 -3.39 3.19
N GLY A 217 6.19 -3.44 2.34
CA GLY A 217 6.03 -4.43 1.28
C GLY A 217 5.49 -5.79 1.73
N CYS A 218 5.11 -5.95 3.00
CA CYS A 218 4.46 -7.15 3.52
C CYS A 218 2.94 -6.94 3.62
N PHE A 219 2.18 -7.99 3.32
CA PHE A 219 0.71 -7.97 3.36
C PHE A 219 0.13 -8.79 4.52
N ASN A 220 0.97 -9.19 5.48
CA ASN A 220 0.60 -10.06 6.60
C ASN A 220 0.87 -9.44 7.98
N ASP A 221 1.02 -8.12 8.07
CA ASP A 221 1.12 -7.41 9.34
C ASP A 221 -0.27 -7.29 9.98
N TYR A 222 -0.71 -8.36 10.64
CA TYR A 222 -1.99 -8.43 11.33
C TYR A 222 -2.18 -7.26 12.31
N GLY A 223 -3.36 -6.65 12.27
CA GLY A 223 -3.71 -5.47 13.06
C GLY A 223 -3.21 -4.15 12.50
N LYS A 224 -2.38 -4.16 11.44
CA LYS A 224 -1.90 -2.96 10.75
C LYS A 224 -2.41 -2.92 9.31
N ASP A 225 -2.10 -3.95 8.53
CA ASP A 225 -2.49 -4.07 7.13
C ASP A 225 -4.00 -4.14 7.00
N LEU A 226 -4.51 -3.75 5.84
CA LEU A 226 -5.94 -3.55 5.63
C LEU A 226 -6.49 -4.58 4.64
N ILE A 227 -7.66 -5.11 4.96
CA ILE A 227 -8.54 -5.77 4.00
C ILE A 227 -9.73 -4.86 3.72
N TYR A 228 -9.95 -4.60 2.44
CA TYR A 228 -11.14 -3.95 1.92
C TYR A 228 -12.08 -4.99 1.32
N MET A 229 -13.37 -4.76 1.49
CA MET A 229 -14.44 -5.64 1.02
C MET A 229 -15.48 -4.82 0.28
N ASP A 230 -15.69 -5.07 -1.01
CA ASP A 230 -16.63 -4.29 -1.84
C ASP A 230 -18.09 -4.60 -1.46
N ILE A 231 -18.56 -3.96 -0.39
CA ILE A 231 -19.89 -4.17 0.17
C ILE A 231 -20.96 -3.66 -0.81
N ASN A 232 -20.67 -2.55 -1.50
CA ASN A 232 -21.58 -1.92 -2.46
C ASN A 232 -21.60 -2.62 -3.83
N SER A 233 -20.60 -3.45 -4.13
CA SER A 233 -20.43 -4.12 -5.42
C SER A 233 -20.35 -3.12 -6.58
N ASP A 234 -19.66 -2.00 -6.35
CA ASP A 234 -19.49 -0.89 -7.30
C ASP A 234 -18.04 -0.79 -7.83
N ASP A 235 -17.20 -1.79 -7.55
CA ASP A 235 -15.77 -1.84 -7.88
C ASP A 235 -14.94 -0.70 -7.28
N TYR A 236 -15.52 0.09 -6.36
CA TYR A 236 -14.90 1.25 -5.73
C TYR A 236 -14.80 1.06 -4.22
N PHE A 237 -13.59 0.75 -3.75
CA PHE A 237 -13.31 0.54 -2.34
C PHE A 237 -13.25 1.85 -1.56
N ARG A 238 -14.12 1.97 -0.55
CA ARG A 238 -14.21 3.13 0.34
C ARG A 238 -13.52 2.86 1.66
N LYS A 239 -13.07 3.91 2.35
CA LYS A 239 -12.47 3.81 3.69
C LYS A 239 -13.35 3.08 4.70
N ARG A 240 -14.67 3.24 4.61
CA ARG A 240 -15.64 2.56 5.50
C ARG A 240 -15.76 1.06 5.24
N GLU A 241 -15.22 0.58 4.13
CA GLU A 241 -15.22 -0.81 3.69
C GLU A 241 -13.90 -1.51 4.02
N SER A 242 -13.02 -0.85 4.79
CA SER A 242 -11.77 -1.42 5.26
C SER A 242 -11.81 -1.77 6.73
N GLN A 243 -11.01 -2.77 7.08
CA GLN A 243 -10.68 -3.10 8.44
C GLN A 243 -9.24 -3.63 8.50
N PRO A 244 -8.57 -3.51 9.66
CA PRO A 244 -7.31 -4.22 9.87
C PRO A 244 -7.49 -5.72 9.66
N ILE A 245 -6.52 -6.36 9.02
CA ILE A 245 -6.46 -7.80 8.87
C ILE A 245 -6.35 -8.42 10.27
N THR A 246 -7.24 -9.36 10.59
CA THR A 246 -7.20 -10.12 11.84
C THR A 246 -6.81 -11.56 11.55
N GLU A 247 -5.88 -12.11 12.34
CA GLU A 247 -5.43 -13.49 12.14
C GLU A 247 -6.54 -14.47 12.53
N PHE A 248 -7.28 -14.20 13.61
CA PHE A 248 -8.33 -15.07 14.12
C PHE A 248 -9.64 -14.30 14.31
N TYR A 249 -10.76 -14.93 14.00
CA TYR A 249 -12.09 -14.36 14.23
C TYR A 249 -13.17 -15.42 14.44
N ASP A 250 -14.24 -15.02 15.14
CA ASP A 250 -15.44 -15.82 15.32
C ASP A 250 -16.28 -15.81 14.05
N PHE A 251 -16.52 -16.97 13.46
CA PHE A 251 -17.42 -17.16 12.33
C PHE A 251 -18.74 -17.82 12.79
N PRO A 252 -19.91 -17.24 12.42
CA PRO A 252 -21.19 -17.81 12.79
C PRO A 252 -21.55 -19.01 11.89
N GLY A 253 -21.34 -20.22 12.42
CA GLY A 253 -21.63 -21.47 11.73
C GLY A 253 -23.14 -21.82 11.65
N PRO A 254 -23.47 -22.93 10.98
CA PRO A 254 -24.82 -23.50 10.98
C PRO A 254 -25.29 -23.71 12.43
N ASN A 255 -26.57 -23.43 12.71
CA ASN A 255 -27.19 -23.61 14.04
C ASN A 255 -26.70 -22.66 15.16
N ARG A 256 -26.14 -21.49 14.84
CA ARG A 256 -25.64 -20.49 15.81
C ARG A 256 -24.43 -20.97 16.63
N GLN A 257 -23.83 -22.10 16.28
CA GLN A 257 -22.55 -22.49 16.85
C GLN A 257 -21.46 -21.60 16.24
N LYS A 258 -20.70 -20.93 17.10
CA LYS A 258 -19.54 -20.15 16.66
C LYS A 258 -18.39 -21.11 16.42
N GLN A 259 -17.75 -20.98 15.26
CA GLN A 259 -16.47 -21.60 14.97
C GLN A 259 -15.41 -20.51 14.91
N GLN A 260 -14.18 -20.79 15.36
CA GLN A 260 -13.08 -19.85 15.19
C GLN A 260 -12.36 -20.18 13.89
N LEU A 261 -12.20 -19.19 13.01
CA LEU A 261 -11.43 -19.32 11.78
C LEU A 261 -10.13 -18.53 11.91
N ARG A 262 -9.12 -18.96 11.13
CA ARG A 262 -7.84 -18.31 10.96
C ARG A 262 -7.69 -17.82 9.53
N PHE A 263 -7.38 -16.54 9.34
CA PHE A 263 -7.02 -15.96 8.05
C PHE A 263 -5.50 -16.04 7.88
N VAL A 264 -5.04 -16.92 7.00
CA VAL A 264 -3.62 -17.18 6.74
C VAL A 264 -3.18 -16.35 5.55
N VAL A 265 -2.32 -15.37 5.81
CA VAL A 265 -1.73 -14.47 4.82
C VAL A 265 -0.21 -14.58 4.92
N LEU A 266 0.45 -14.82 3.78
CA LEU A 266 1.92 -14.78 3.70
C LEU A 266 2.40 -13.33 3.48
N PRO A 267 3.69 -13.03 3.74
CA PRO A 267 4.24 -11.69 3.48
C PRO A 267 4.00 -11.18 2.06
N MET A 268 4.13 -12.05 1.06
CA MET A 268 3.76 -11.77 -0.33
C MET A 268 2.98 -12.97 -0.91
N PRO A 269 1.65 -13.00 -0.73
CA PRO A 269 0.81 -14.13 -1.11
C PRO A 269 0.38 -14.06 -2.58
N ALA A 270 0.36 -15.21 -3.26
CA ALA A 270 -0.45 -15.38 -4.47
C ALA A 270 -1.86 -15.87 -4.14
N LYS A 271 -2.01 -16.54 -3.01
CA LYS A 271 -3.31 -16.95 -2.46
C LYS A 271 -3.35 -16.65 -0.98
N VAL A 272 -4.56 -16.51 -0.46
CA VAL A 272 -4.81 -16.49 0.99
C VAL A 272 -5.75 -17.63 1.35
N ALA A 273 -5.65 -18.10 2.59
CA ALA A 273 -6.54 -19.15 3.08
C ALA A 273 -7.31 -18.70 4.30
N VAL A 274 -8.54 -19.19 4.39
CA VAL A 274 -9.36 -19.14 5.59
C VAL A 274 -9.62 -20.58 5.99
N VAL A 275 -9.15 -20.95 7.18
CA VAL A 275 -9.22 -22.32 7.69
C VAL A 275 -9.71 -22.33 9.12
N GLU A 276 -10.07 -23.49 9.66
CA GLU A 276 -10.32 -23.63 11.09
C GLU A 276 -9.07 -23.24 11.90
N ALA A 277 -9.27 -22.58 13.05
CA ALA A 277 -8.17 -21.98 13.80
C ALA A 277 -7.07 -22.97 14.20
N THR A 278 -7.44 -24.21 14.49
CA THR A 278 -6.56 -25.29 14.94
C THR A 278 -6.13 -26.25 13.82
N ALA A 279 -6.56 -26.00 12.57
CA ALA A 279 -6.19 -26.85 11.45
C ALA A 279 -4.69 -26.74 11.13
N ASP A 280 -4.07 -27.91 10.94
CA ASP A 280 -2.75 -27.99 10.30
C ASP A 280 -2.93 -27.65 8.81
N PHE A 281 -2.19 -26.66 8.34
CA PHE A 281 -2.36 -26.10 7.01
C PHE A 281 -1.00 -25.86 6.38
N ASP A 282 -0.75 -26.52 5.26
CA ASP A 282 0.44 -26.31 4.46
C ASP A 282 0.43 -24.89 3.87
N ARG A 283 1.32 -24.04 4.35
CA ARG A 283 1.43 -22.64 3.93
C ARG A 283 2.12 -22.50 2.56
N ALA A 284 2.88 -23.50 2.11
CA ALA A 284 3.59 -23.44 0.83
C ALA A 284 2.63 -23.24 -0.36
N GLN A 285 1.39 -23.73 -0.26
CA GLN A 285 0.38 -23.58 -1.32
C GLN A 285 -0.08 -22.13 -1.56
N LEU A 286 0.24 -21.21 -0.65
CA LEU A 286 -0.14 -19.79 -0.74
C LEU A 286 0.91 -18.95 -1.48
N GLU A 287 2.10 -19.50 -1.71
CA GLU A 287 3.19 -18.79 -2.37
C GLU A 287 2.97 -18.63 -3.87
N GLY A 288 3.32 -17.43 -4.36
CA GLY A 288 3.42 -17.18 -5.79
C GLY A 288 4.72 -17.69 -6.38
N ALA A 289 4.74 -17.91 -7.70
CA ALA A 289 6.00 -18.08 -8.42
C ALA A 289 6.88 -16.83 -8.26
N PRO A 290 8.21 -16.95 -8.12
CA PRO A 290 9.11 -15.80 -8.13
C PRO A 290 8.95 -14.99 -9.41
N ASP A 291 9.23 -13.69 -9.35
CA ASP A 291 9.42 -12.94 -10.60
C ASP A 291 10.69 -13.45 -11.27
N ARG A 292 10.67 -13.61 -12.60
CA ARG A 292 11.91 -13.91 -13.32
C ARG A 292 12.84 -12.71 -13.16
N PRO A 293 14.14 -12.90 -12.93
CA PRO A 293 15.08 -11.80 -12.93
C PRO A 293 14.92 -11.05 -14.25
N ALA A 294 14.72 -9.74 -14.17
CA ALA A 294 14.57 -8.91 -15.34
C ALA A 294 15.87 -9.00 -16.16
N GLY A 295 15.85 -9.76 -17.26
CA GLY A 295 16.73 -9.47 -18.38
C GLY A 295 16.37 -8.08 -18.90
N ASP A 296 17.35 -7.37 -19.47
CA ASP A 296 17.34 -5.95 -19.84
C ASP A 296 16.23 -5.46 -20.82
N GLY A 297 15.13 -6.20 -21.02
CA GLY A 297 14.04 -5.89 -21.95
C GLY A 297 12.73 -5.40 -21.35
N GLU A 298 12.53 -5.41 -20.03
CA GLU A 298 11.20 -5.17 -19.42
C GLU A 298 10.89 -3.71 -19.06
N ALA A 299 11.80 -2.77 -19.35
CA ALA A 299 11.57 -1.33 -19.16
C ALA A 299 10.55 -0.75 -20.17
N ALA A 300 10.20 -1.48 -21.23
CA ALA A 300 9.30 -0.99 -22.28
C ALA A 300 7.80 -1.20 -22.01
N ALA A 301 7.41 -2.02 -21.03
CA ALA A 301 6.00 -2.40 -20.82
C ALA A 301 5.23 -1.46 -19.86
N ALA A 302 5.92 -0.60 -19.12
CA ALA A 302 5.28 0.36 -18.20
C ALA A 302 4.76 1.64 -18.90
N GLY A 303 4.97 1.79 -20.22
CA GLY A 303 4.57 2.97 -21.00
C GLY A 303 3.29 2.84 -21.82
N ALA A 304 2.61 1.69 -21.83
CA ALA A 304 1.39 1.50 -22.62
C ALA A 304 0.13 1.66 -21.75
N LEU A 305 -0.16 2.90 -21.36
CA LEU A 305 -1.54 3.29 -21.08
C LEU A 305 -2.34 3.10 -22.38
N GLN A 306 -3.12 2.03 -22.48
CA GLN A 306 -4.13 1.93 -23.53
C GLN A 306 -5.12 3.09 -23.32
N PRO A 307 -5.30 4.00 -24.30
CA PRO A 307 -6.37 4.98 -24.18
C PRO A 307 -7.71 4.24 -24.12
N ALA A 308 -8.55 4.66 -23.19
CA ALA A 308 -9.93 4.18 -23.09
C ALA A 308 -10.61 4.29 -24.47
N PRO A 309 -11.39 3.28 -24.91
CA PRO A 309 -12.10 3.36 -26.17
C PRO A 309 -13.04 4.57 -26.15
N ALA A 310 -12.92 5.42 -27.17
CA ALA A 310 -13.76 6.59 -27.35
C ALA A 310 -15.24 6.19 -27.33
N ALA A 311 -16.03 6.88 -26.49
CA ALA A 311 -17.48 6.71 -26.46
C ALA A 311 -18.08 6.97 -27.86
N PRO A 312 -19.05 6.18 -28.32
CA PRO A 312 -19.66 6.39 -29.63
C PRO A 312 -20.39 7.74 -29.68
N ALA A 313 -20.05 8.53 -30.70
CA ALA A 313 -20.68 9.81 -30.97
C ALA A 313 -22.20 9.63 -31.17
N ALA A 314 -22.98 10.35 -30.38
CA ALA A 314 -24.42 10.45 -30.57
C ALA A 314 -24.73 11.02 -31.95
N GLN A 315 -25.36 10.20 -32.80
CA GLN A 315 -25.92 10.66 -34.07
C GLN A 315 -27.10 11.59 -33.79
N SER A 316 -26.90 12.87 -34.06
CA SER A 316 -27.95 13.87 -34.19
C SER A 316 -28.83 13.50 -35.39
N GLN A 317 -30.03 12.97 -35.14
CA GLN A 317 -31.08 12.88 -36.15
C GLN A 317 -31.57 14.29 -36.49
N ARG A 318 -31.58 14.61 -37.79
CA ARG A 318 -32.47 15.59 -38.41
C ARG A 318 -33.37 14.84 -39.38
#